data_AF-A0A0R2X2Z4-F1
#
_entry.id   AF-A0A0R2X2Z4-F1
#
_cell.length_a   1.000
_cell.length_b   1.000
_cell.length_c   1.000
_cell.angle_alpha   90.00
_cell.angle_beta   90.00
_cell.angle_gamma   90.00
#
_symmetry.space_group_name_H-M   'P 1'
#
loop_
_entity.id
_entity.type
_entity.pdbx_description
1 polymer ?
#
loop_
_entity_poly.entity_id
_entity_poly.type
_entity_poly.pdbx_seq_one_letter_code
_entity_poly.pdbx_strand_id
1 'polypeptide(L)'
;MPTVELIESPWNDDGQVFAGVTLRGVSAGKSGFTGFNFADHVGDNVERVAQHRTLIANQVLNNLKSAPKTLSQIQKEAQSVDLQRRRGTAEHGLSWHWLNQVHGTAVHEIDRIPQVSVGECPEADAVVTRIPRQVCCILTADCLPVFFYNPTTSQVALAHAGWRGLAEGVLEATVRAMGGEASAIQVWFGPAIGPCHFEVGAEVRNQFSAASESAESLTAIHAAFTPSKNAGKFMADIYALAVIRLKTLGIRAISGAGLCTFCEPERFYSFRREAESGRLLSLIFIK
;
A
#
# COMPACT_ATOMS: atom_id res chain seq x y z
N MET A 1 -26.32 -2.12 3.92
CA MET A 1 -25.25 -2.45 2.95
C MET A 1 -24.11 -3.10 3.71
N PRO A 2 -23.40 -4.09 3.14
CA PRO A 2 -22.28 -4.69 3.84
C PRO A 2 -21.17 -3.64 4.05
N THR A 3 -20.45 -3.73 5.17
CA THR A 3 -19.37 -2.78 5.51
C THR A 3 -18.04 -3.43 5.16
N VAL A 4 -17.15 -2.69 4.50
CA VAL A 4 -15.78 -3.15 4.26
C VAL A 4 -14.97 -2.82 5.51
N GLU A 5 -14.55 -3.82 6.25
CA GLU A 5 -13.67 -3.61 7.41
C GLU A 5 -12.26 -3.21 6.96
N LEU A 6 -11.60 -2.36 7.73
CA LEU A 6 -10.22 -1.94 7.48
C LEU A 6 -9.37 -2.11 8.73
N ILE A 7 -8.11 -2.45 8.53
CA ILE A 7 -7.06 -2.18 9.50
C ILE A 7 -6.57 -0.76 9.22
N GLU A 8 -6.71 0.12 10.19
CA GLU A 8 -6.36 1.52 10.04
C GLU A 8 -4.95 1.83 10.56
N SER A 9 -4.29 2.81 9.94
CA SER A 9 -3.01 3.31 10.43
C SER A 9 -3.20 4.12 11.72
N PRO A 10 -2.17 4.23 12.57
CA PRO A 10 -2.21 5.11 13.75
C PRO A 10 -2.29 6.61 13.39
N TRP A 11 -2.11 6.99 12.12
CA TRP A 11 -2.14 8.39 11.69
C TRP A 11 -3.56 8.92 11.53
N ASN A 12 -4.58 8.05 11.48
CA ASN A 12 -5.95 8.48 11.17
C ASN A 12 -6.55 9.41 12.24
N ASP A 13 -6.06 9.29 13.47
CA ASP A 13 -6.48 10.06 14.65
C ASP A 13 -6.01 11.52 14.61
N ASP A 14 -5.00 11.85 13.81
CA ASP A 14 -4.47 13.21 13.68
C ASP A 14 -5.39 14.14 12.85
N GLY A 15 -6.40 13.56 12.18
CA GLY A 15 -7.39 14.27 11.39
C GLY A 15 -6.91 14.80 10.04
N GLN A 16 -5.64 14.60 9.66
CA GLN A 16 -5.06 15.09 8.40
C GLN A 16 -5.00 14.01 7.32
N VAL A 17 -4.70 12.77 7.72
CA VAL A 17 -4.52 11.64 6.81
C VAL A 17 -5.57 10.57 7.08
N PHE A 18 -6.00 9.90 6.02
CA PHE A 18 -6.64 8.60 6.12
C PHE A 18 -5.71 7.57 5.49
N ALA A 19 -5.43 6.49 6.20
CA ALA A 19 -4.70 5.34 5.70
C ALA A 19 -5.26 4.03 6.28
N GLY A 20 -5.40 3.02 5.44
CA GLY A 20 -5.87 1.71 5.88
C GLY A 20 -5.78 0.63 4.82
N VAL A 21 -5.94 -0.62 5.26
CA VAL A 21 -5.99 -1.81 4.40
C VAL A 21 -7.31 -2.52 4.61
N THR A 22 -8.04 -2.78 3.54
CA THR A 22 -9.30 -3.53 3.60
C THR A 22 -9.06 -4.97 4.03
N LEU A 23 -10.01 -5.56 4.75
CA LEU A 23 -10.11 -7.00 4.95
C LEU A 23 -10.91 -7.65 3.82
N ARG A 24 -10.72 -8.95 3.62
CA ARG A 24 -11.47 -9.70 2.60
C ARG A 24 -12.96 -9.85 2.94
N GLY A 25 -13.38 -9.72 4.21
CA GLY A 25 -14.76 -9.96 4.62
C GLY A 25 -15.16 -11.45 4.67
N VAL A 26 -16.45 -11.74 4.63
CA VAL A 26 -17.02 -13.09 4.89
C VAL A 26 -16.38 -14.19 4.01
N SER A 27 -15.91 -15.24 4.67
CA SER A 27 -15.15 -16.39 4.13
C SER A 27 -15.98 -17.52 3.53
N ALA A 28 -17.31 -17.41 3.57
CA ALA A 28 -18.22 -18.48 3.17
C ALA A 28 -18.34 -18.57 1.64
N GLY A 29 -17.38 -19.25 1.00
CA GLY A 29 -17.42 -19.49 -0.43
C GLY A 29 -16.24 -20.35 -0.89
N LYS A 30 -16.44 -21.04 -2.02
CA LYS A 30 -15.50 -22.03 -2.56
C LYS A 30 -14.50 -21.44 -3.56
N SER A 31 -14.64 -20.16 -3.93
CA SER A 31 -13.70 -19.48 -4.82
C SER A 31 -12.71 -18.63 -4.05
N GLY A 32 -11.49 -18.48 -4.56
CA GLY A 32 -10.51 -17.59 -3.94
C GLY A 32 -10.82 -16.10 -4.08
N PHE A 33 -11.92 -15.75 -4.76
CA PHE A 33 -12.51 -14.40 -4.77
C PHE A 33 -13.65 -14.21 -3.76
N THR A 34 -13.93 -15.20 -2.90
CA THR A 34 -14.96 -15.07 -1.86
C THR A 34 -14.63 -13.91 -0.92
N GLY A 35 -15.60 -13.01 -0.74
CA GLY A 35 -15.46 -11.77 0.01
C GLY A 35 -15.43 -10.52 -0.89
N PHE A 36 -14.77 -9.46 -0.41
CA PHE A 36 -14.52 -8.23 -1.16
C PHE A 36 -13.22 -8.35 -1.92
N ASN A 37 -13.28 -8.35 -3.25
CA ASN A 37 -12.11 -8.27 -4.12
C ASN A 37 -12.11 -6.91 -4.84
N PHE A 38 -10.95 -6.26 -4.87
CA PHE A 38 -10.76 -4.93 -5.48
C PHE A 38 -9.90 -4.95 -6.75
N ALA A 39 -9.45 -6.13 -7.20
CA ALA A 39 -8.67 -6.30 -8.42
C ALA A 39 -9.51 -6.85 -9.57
N ASP A 40 -9.45 -6.20 -10.72
CA ASP A 40 -10.11 -6.54 -11.99
C ASP A 40 -9.22 -7.38 -12.93
N HIS A 41 -7.92 -7.52 -12.61
CA HIS A 41 -6.93 -8.24 -13.41
C HIS A 41 -6.64 -9.67 -12.91
N VAL A 42 -7.42 -10.17 -11.95
CA VAL A 42 -7.19 -11.50 -11.32
C VAL A 42 -8.16 -12.58 -11.77
N GLY A 43 -9.08 -12.27 -12.69
CA GLY A 43 -10.06 -13.23 -13.24
C GLY A 43 -11.40 -13.30 -12.50
N ASP A 44 -11.65 -12.42 -11.53
CA ASP A 44 -12.97 -12.26 -10.90
C ASP A 44 -13.97 -11.54 -11.83
N ASN A 45 -15.25 -11.60 -11.50
CA ASN A 45 -16.29 -10.88 -12.24
C ASN A 45 -16.10 -9.35 -12.13
N VAL A 46 -15.95 -8.68 -13.27
CA VAL A 46 -15.62 -7.25 -13.34
C VAL A 46 -16.72 -6.36 -12.75
N GLU A 47 -17.98 -6.71 -12.90
CA GLU A 47 -19.10 -5.96 -12.31
C GLU A 47 -19.09 -6.05 -10.78
N ARG A 48 -18.76 -7.22 -10.22
CA ARG A 48 -18.63 -7.43 -8.78
C ARG A 48 -17.46 -6.64 -8.21
N VAL A 49 -16.31 -6.63 -8.89
CA VAL A 49 -15.15 -5.80 -8.50
C VAL A 49 -15.53 -4.32 -8.52
N ALA A 50 -16.22 -3.85 -9.57
CA ALA A 50 -16.70 -2.48 -9.65
C ALA A 50 -17.67 -2.13 -8.50
N GLN A 51 -18.58 -3.03 -8.14
CA GLN A 51 -19.47 -2.86 -6.99
C GLN A 51 -18.69 -2.74 -5.68
N HIS A 52 -17.65 -3.55 -5.45
CA HIS A 52 -16.81 -3.44 -4.26
C HIS A 52 -16.04 -2.12 -4.21
N ARG A 53 -15.47 -1.67 -5.35
CA ARG A 53 -14.80 -0.36 -5.45
C ARG A 53 -15.77 0.80 -5.15
N THR A 54 -16.99 0.75 -5.68
CA THR A 54 -18.04 1.73 -5.37
C THR A 54 -18.43 1.70 -3.89
N LEU A 55 -18.52 0.51 -3.29
CA LEU A 55 -18.86 0.35 -1.87
C LEU A 55 -17.83 1.02 -0.97
N ILE A 56 -16.54 0.71 -1.14
CA ILE A 56 -15.49 1.33 -0.32
C ILE A 56 -15.38 2.84 -0.58
N ALA A 57 -15.58 3.29 -1.83
CA ALA A 57 -15.56 4.72 -2.13
C ALA A 57 -16.66 5.49 -1.40
N ASN A 58 -17.89 4.95 -1.39
CA ASN A 58 -19.00 5.54 -0.64
C ASN A 58 -18.77 5.50 0.87
N GLN A 59 -18.21 4.41 1.40
CA GLN A 59 -17.90 4.28 2.82
C GLN A 59 -16.86 5.32 3.27
N VAL A 60 -15.75 5.45 2.55
CA VAL A 60 -14.69 6.44 2.82
C VAL A 60 -15.25 7.85 2.76
N LEU A 61 -16.04 8.18 1.74
CA LEU A 61 -16.65 9.49 1.60
C LEU A 61 -17.60 9.82 2.75
N ASN A 62 -18.42 8.86 3.18
CA ASN A 62 -19.36 9.07 4.28
C ASN A 62 -18.61 9.33 5.59
N ASN A 63 -17.50 8.63 5.83
CA ASN A 63 -16.63 8.86 6.98
C ASN A 63 -15.99 10.27 6.97
N LEU A 64 -15.65 10.80 5.79
CA LEU A 64 -15.16 12.18 5.66
C LEU A 64 -16.25 13.23 5.93
N LYS A 65 -17.50 12.95 5.56
CA LYS A 65 -18.63 13.88 5.77
C LYS A 65 -19.09 13.93 7.21
N SER A 66 -18.99 12.82 7.95
CA SER A 66 -19.37 12.74 9.37
C SER A 66 -18.30 13.30 10.32
N ALA A 67 -17.09 13.55 9.84
CA ALA A 67 -16.03 14.16 10.64
C ALA A 67 -16.37 15.62 11.03
N PRO A 68 -16.21 16.03 12.30
CA PRO A 68 -16.46 17.41 12.73
C PRO A 68 -15.57 18.39 11.96
N LYS A 69 -16.15 19.42 11.34
CA LYS A 69 -15.42 20.44 10.58
C LYS A 69 -15.33 21.75 11.36
N THR A 70 -14.14 22.36 11.35
CA THR A 70 -13.92 23.75 11.77
C THR A 70 -14.36 24.73 10.68
N LEU A 71 -14.69 25.98 11.05
CA LEU A 71 -15.09 27.03 10.11
C LEU A 71 -14.03 27.31 9.02
N SER A 72 -12.74 27.22 9.38
CA SER A 72 -11.62 27.35 8.44
C SER A 72 -11.55 26.20 7.43
N GLN A 73 -11.95 24.98 7.81
CA GLN A 73 -12.00 23.83 6.90
C GLN A 73 -13.15 23.98 5.91
N ILE A 74 -14.30 24.49 6.36
CA ILE A 74 -15.47 24.77 5.50
C ILE A 74 -15.12 25.82 4.42
N GLN A 75 -14.38 26.87 4.79
CA GLN A 75 -13.97 27.93 3.85
C GLN A 75 -12.93 27.46 2.82
N LYS A 76 -11.97 26.61 3.22
CA LYS A 76 -10.97 26.03 2.30
C LYS A 76 -11.59 25.01 1.33
N GLU A 77 -12.53 24.18 1.79
CA GLU A 77 -13.23 23.23 0.91
C GLU A 77 -14.04 23.94 -0.19
N ALA A 78 -14.68 25.06 0.15
CA ALA A 78 -15.41 25.86 -0.85
C ALA A 78 -14.51 26.38 -1.98
N GLN A 79 -13.22 26.63 -1.70
CA GLN A 79 -12.23 27.06 -2.69
C GLN A 79 -11.60 25.89 -3.46
N SER A 80 -11.44 24.71 -2.86
CA SER A 80 -10.82 23.53 -3.53
C SER A 80 -11.76 22.80 -4.48
N VAL A 81 -13.08 22.84 -4.23
CA VAL A 81 -14.10 22.19 -5.07
C VAL A 81 -14.12 22.76 -6.49
N ASP A 82 -13.82 24.06 -6.66
CA ASP A 82 -13.79 24.72 -7.97
C ASP A 82 -12.55 24.31 -8.81
N LEU A 83 -11.44 23.97 -8.14
CA LEU A 83 -10.23 23.44 -8.79
C LEU A 83 -10.39 21.96 -9.19
N GLN A 84 -11.14 21.18 -8.39
CA GLN A 84 -11.38 19.76 -8.60
C GLN A 84 -12.36 19.46 -9.75
N ARG A 85 -13.38 20.32 -9.95
CA ARG A 85 -14.29 20.23 -11.09
C ARG A 85 -13.60 20.37 -12.45
N ARG A 86 -12.47 21.09 -12.51
CA ARG A 86 -11.69 21.30 -13.74
C ARG A 86 -10.81 20.11 -14.14
N ARG A 87 -10.78 19.03 -13.35
CA ARG A 87 -9.81 17.91 -13.43
C ARG A 87 -10.43 16.53 -13.68
N GLY A 88 -11.70 16.46 -14.09
CA GLY A 88 -12.24 15.33 -14.89
C GLY A 88 -12.37 13.92 -14.28
N THR A 89 -11.91 13.61 -13.07
CA THR A 89 -11.91 12.21 -12.54
C THR A 89 -12.49 12.05 -11.13
N ALA A 90 -13.09 13.12 -10.56
CA ALA A 90 -13.57 13.08 -9.19
C ALA A 90 -14.95 12.41 -9.09
N GLU A 91 -14.99 11.12 -8.79
CA GLU A 91 -16.20 10.51 -8.24
C GLU A 91 -16.38 11.02 -6.80
N HIS A 92 -17.46 11.75 -6.58
CA HIS A 92 -17.90 12.20 -5.25
C HIS A 92 -16.92 13.08 -4.46
N GLY A 93 -15.95 13.72 -5.13
CA GLY A 93 -15.00 14.64 -4.50
C GLY A 93 -13.69 14.00 -4.02
N LEU A 94 -13.46 12.72 -4.35
CA LEU A 94 -12.17 12.02 -4.22
C LEU A 94 -11.71 11.60 -5.63
N SER A 95 -10.40 11.63 -5.87
CA SER A 95 -9.78 11.10 -7.10
C SER A 95 -8.99 9.85 -6.75
N TRP A 96 -9.34 8.70 -7.33
CA TRP A 96 -8.73 7.40 -7.04
C TRP A 96 -7.63 7.09 -8.06
N HIS A 97 -6.43 6.77 -7.56
CA HIS A 97 -5.23 6.52 -8.35
C HIS A 97 -4.80 5.06 -8.21
N TRP A 98 -5.25 4.26 -9.18
CA TRP A 98 -4.86 2.85 -9.33
C TRP A 98 -3.58 2.76 -10.17
N LEU A 99 -2.74 1.76 -9.90
CA LEU A 99 -1.51 1.51 -10.66
C LEU A 99 -1.60 0.18 -11.40
N ASN A 100 -0.95 0.10 -12.55
CA ASN A 100 -0.59 -1.18 -13.16
C ASN A 100 0.70 -1.67 -12.49
N GLN A 101 0.56 -2.44 -11.41
CA GLN A 101 1.66 -2.93 -10.58
C GLN A 101 2.45 -4.04 -11.29
N VAL A 102 3.74 -3.81 -11.54
CA VAL A 102 4.61 -4.73 -12.30
C VAL A 102 5.75 -5.32 -11.46
N HIS A 103 5.69 -5.13 -10.14
CA HIS A 103 6.73 -5.53 -9.18
C HIS A 103 8.09 -4.84 -9.42
N GLY A 104 8.07 -3.64 -10.02
CA GLY A 104 9.24 -2.80 -10.25
C GLY A 104 9.43 -1.73 -9.17
N THR A 105 10.06 -0.61 -9.57
CA THR A 105 10.46 0.48 -8.66
C THR A 105 9.94 1.86 -9.08
N ALA A 106 9.18 1.93 -10.18
CA ALA A 106 8.64 3.18 -10.70
C ALA A 106 7.62 3.80 -9.73
N VAL A 107 7.68 5.13 -9.60
CA VAL A 107 6.83 5.92 -8.71
C VAL A 107 5.96 6.86 -9.54
N HIS A 108 4.65 6.78 -9.37
CA HIS A 108 3.70 7.73 -9.95
C HIS A 108 3.59 8.98 -9.06
N GLU A 109 4.16 10.10 -9.51
CA GLU A 109 4.03 11.40 -8.85
C GLU A 109 2.80 12.15 -9.37
N ILE A 110 1.68 12.11 -8.63
CA ILE A 110 0.40 12.72 -9.03
C ILE A 110 0.55 14.22 -9.28
N ASP A 111 1.46 14.87 -8.55
CA ASP A 111 1.66 16.32 -8.58
C ASP A 111 2.36 16.80 -9.87
N ARG A 112 3.06 15.92 -10.60
CA ARG A 112 3.94 16.27 -11.73
C ARG A 112 3.38 15.94 -13.10
N ILE A 113 2.39 15.06 -13.20
CA ILE A 113 1.91 14.56 -14.49
C ILE A 113 0.63 15.32 -14.89
N PRO A 114 0.58 15.95 -16.08
CA PRO A 114 -0.69 16.40 -16.64
C PRO A 114 -1.55 15.15 -16.87
N GLN A 115 -2.63 15.08 -16.10
CA GLN A 115 -3.65 14.02 -16.00
C GLN A 115 -3.41 12.83 -16.93
N VAL A 116 -3.10 11.67 -16.34
CA VAL A 116 -3.22 10.38 -17.01
C VAL A 116 -4.59 10.32 -17.67
N SER A 117 -4.62 9.89 -18.94
CA SER A 117 -5.85 9.72 -19.71
C SER A 117 -6.90 9.04 -18.86
N VAL A 118 -8.15 9.53 -18.89
CA VAL A 118 -9.27 8.89 -18.18
C VAL A 118 -9.31 7.41 -18.58
N GLY A 119 -9.04 6.51 -17.63
CA GLY A 119 -9.08 5.06 -17.83
C GLY A 119 -7.73 4.36 -17.99
N GLU A 120 -6.60 5.08 -18.06
CA GLU A 120 -5.26 4.45 -18.07
C GLU A 120 -4.69 4.39 -16.65
N CYS A 121 -4.21 3.22 -16.22
CA CYS A 121 -3.47 3.06 -14.97
C CYS A 121 -1.97 3.13 -15.28
N PRO A 122 -1.21 4.08 -14.69
CA PRO A 122 0.23 4.17 -14.93
C PRO A 122 0.93 2.90 -14.45
N GLU A 123 1.91 2.45 -15.23
CA GLU A 123 2.81 1.36 -14.82
C GLU A 123 3.76 1.86 -13.73
N ALA A 124 3.48 1.44 -12.50
CA ALA A 124 4.23 1.83 -11.31
C ALA A 124 3.90 0.90 -10.14
N ASP A 125 4.79 0.89 -9.16
CA ASP A 125 4.61 0.12 -7.92
C ASP A 125 4.60 1.03 -6.69
N ALA A 126 4.70 2.34 -6.87
CA ALA A 126 4.44 3.31 -5.82
C ALA A 126 3.75 4.55 -6.35
N VAL A 127 3.10 5.29 -5.47
CA VAL A 127 2.41 6.53 -5.78
C VAL A 127 2.61 7.54 -4.66
N VAL A 128 2.77 8.81 -5.01
CA VAL A 128 3.03 9.90 -4.07
C VAL A 128 2.24 11.15 -4.45
N THR A 129 1.77 11.88 -3.43
CA THR A 129 1.10 13.16 -3.63
C THR A 129 1.12 14.04 -2.39
N ARG A 130 1.09 15.35 -2.62
CA ARG A 130 0.78 16.37 -1.60
C ARG A 130 -0.61 16.99 -1.77
N ILE A 131 -1.36 16.55 -2.77
CA ILE A 131 -2.65 17.13 -3.13
C ILE A 131 -3.74 16.44 -2.29
N PRO A 132 -4.57 17.19 -1.55
CA PRO A 132 -5.69 16.62 -0.83
C PRO A 132 -6.65 15.84 -1.74
N ARG A 133 -7.32 14.84 -1.15
CA ARG A 133 -8.38 14.04 -1.78
C ARG A 133 -7.91 13.21 -2.99
N GLN A 134 -6.61 12.97 -3.11
CA GLN A 134 -6.03 12.03 -4.06
C GLN A 134 -5.78 10.69 -3.35
N VAL A 135 -6.64 9.70 -3.61
CA VAL A 135 -6.58 8.36 -3.01
C VAL A 135 -5.55 7.52 -3.74
N CYS A 136 -4.43 7.28 -3.09
CA CYS A 136 -3.38 6.37 -3.55
C CYS A 136 -3.82 4.93 -3.29
N CYS A 137 -3.88 4.09 -4.32
CA CYS A 137 -4.36 2.71 -4.21
C CYS A 137 -3.27 1.69 -4.57
N ILE A 138 -3.05 0.71 -3.69
CA ILE A 138 -2.20 -0.46 -3.96
C ILE A 138 -2.97 -1.73 -3.66
N LEU A 139 -2.91 -2.70 -4.57
CA LEU A 139 -3.55 -4.00 -4.43
C LEU A 139 -2.53 -5.06 -4.02
N THR A 140 -2.84 -5.84 -2.98
CA THR A 140 -1.94 -6.92 -2.51
C THR A 140 -2.67 -8.21 -2.16
N ALA A 141 -1.94 -9.31 -2.30
CA ALA A 141 -2.19 -10.58 -1.63
C ALA A 141 -0.79 -11.19 -1.40
N ASP A 142 -0.25 -11.03 -0.18
CA ASP A 142 1.11 -11.37 0.27
C ASP A 142 2.20 -10.31 0.13
N CYS A 143 2.31 -9.58 -0.99
CA CYS A 143 3.30 -8.51 -1.12
C CYS A 143 3.07 -7.40 -0.07
N LEU A 144 4.15 -6.72 0.35
CA LEU A 144 4.09 -5.75 1.45
C LEU A 144 3.59 -4.38 0.98
N PRO A 145 2.42 -3.88 1.45
CA PRO A 145 2.06 -2.48 1.29
C PRO A 145 2.79 -1.63 2.34
N VAL A 146 3.54 -0.63 1.87
CA VAL A 146 4.29 0.31 2.73
C VAL A 146 3.69 1.70 2.58
N PHE A 147 3.15 2.22 3.67
CA PHE A 147 2.56 3.55 3.76
C PHE A 147 3.61 4.53 4.25
N PHE A 148 3.61 5.73 3.68
CA PHE A 148 4.49 6.82 4.08
C PHE A 148 3.68 8.08 4.33
N TYR A 149 4.01 8.79 5.40
CA TYR A 149 3.45 10.09 5.70
C TYR A 149 4.54 11.02 6.22
N ASN A 150 4.68 12.17 5.57
CA ASN A 150 5.51 13.27 6.05
C ASN A 150 4.60 14.40 6.56
N PRO A 151 4.45 14.59 7.89
CA PRO A 151 3.63 15.65 8.45
C PRO A 151 4.22 17.05 8.21
N THR A 152 5.54 17.16 8.00
CA THR A 152 6.21 18.46 7.78
C THR A 152 5.90 19.02 6.40
N THR A 153 5.83 18.16 5.38
CA THR A 153 5.54 18.56 4.00
C THR A 153 4.09 18.27 3.57
N SER A 154 3.27 17.72 4.49
CA SER A 154 1.91 17.26 4.22
C SER A 154 1.84 16.38 2.97
N GLN A 155 2.69 15.35 2.93
CA GLN A 155 2.80 14.45 1.79
C GLN A 155 2.57 13.01 2.21
N VAL A 156 1.87 12.27 1.36
CA VAL A 156 1.63 10.83 1.54
C VAL A 156 2.16 10.05 0.35
N ALA A 157 2.57 8.81 0.62
CA ALA A 157 2.89 7.85 -0.43
C ALA A 157 2.45 6.43 -0.03
N LEU A 158 2.29 5.58 -1.04
CA LEU A 158 1.98 4.16 -0.87
C LEU A 158 2.80 3.36 -1.86
N ALA A 159 3.49 2.34 -1.38
CA ALA A 159 4.33 1.46 -2.19
C ALA A 159 3.91 -0.01 -2.07
N HIS A 160 3.92 -0.69 -3.20
CA HIS A 160 3.85 -2.13 -3.35
C HIS A 160 5.26 -2.73 -3.33
N ALA A 161 5.64 -3.29 -2.19
CA ALA A 161 6.94 -3.92 -1.97
C ALA A 161 6.82 -5.44 -2.03
N GLY A 162 6.62 -5.98 -3.24
CA GLY A 162 6.98 -7.38 -3.51
C GLY A 162 8.49 -7.57 -3.41
N TRP A 163 8.98 -8.80 -3.23
CA TRP A 163 10.42 -9.02 -2.97
C TRP A 163 11.34 -8.47 -4.07
N ARG A 164 10.90 -8.46 -5.34
CA ARG A 164 11.66 -7.88 -6.47
C ARG A 164 11.81 -6.37 -6.32
N GLY A 165 10.70 -5.62 -6.36
CA GLY A 165 10.72 -4.17 -6.15
C GLY A 165 11.39 -3.75 -4.83
N LEU A 166 11.19 -4.54 -3.76
CA LEU A 166 11.86 -4.30 -2.48
C LEU A 166 13.37 -4.51 -2.55
N ALA A 167 13.87 -5.50 -3.27
CA ALA A 167 15.31 -5.68 -3.49
C ALA A 167 15.88 -4.63 -4.45
N GLU A 168 15.09 -4.19 -5.43
CA GLU A 168 15.55 -3.31 -6.51
C GLU A 168 15.54 -1.82 -6.16
N GLY A 169 14.71 -1.35 -5.23
CA GLY A 169 14.73 0.10 -4.91
C GLY A 169 13.41 0.78 -4.64
N VAL A 170 12.27 0.08 -4.54
CA VAL A 170 10.96 0.77 -4.56
C VAL A 170 10.78 1.70 -3.35
N LEU A 171 11.31 1.34 -2.18
CA LEU A 171 11.22 2.19 -0.98
C LEU A 171 12.13 3.42 -1.10
N GLU A 172 13.35 3.24 -1.59
CA GLU A 172 14.31 4.31 -1.89
C GLU A 172 13.75 5.28 -2.93
N ALA A 173 13.15 4.75 -4.00
CA ALA A 173 12.52 5.53 -5.04
C ALA A 173 11.33 6.34 -4.48
N THR A 174 10.50 5.72 -3.65
CA THR A 174 9.35 6.38 -3.00
C THR A 174 9.81 7.52 -2.10
N VAL A 175 10.80 7.28 -1.22
CA VAL A 175 11.34 8.31 -0.31
C VAL A 175 12.00 9.45 -1.09
N ARG A 176 12.71 9.15 -2.19
CA ARG A 176 13.29 10.17 -3.06
C ARG A 176 12.21 11.02 -3.75
N ALA A 177 11.12 10.40 -4.19
CA ALA A 177 10.00 11.10 -4.81
C ALA A 177 9.21 11.98 -3.81
N MET A 178 9.13 11.54 -2.55
CA MET A 178 8.65 12.40 -1.47
C MET A 178 9.56 13.61 -1.27
N GLY A 179 10.88 13.36 -1.19
CA GLY A 179 11.85 14.39 -0.83
C GLY A 179 11.71 14.83 0.63
N GLY A 180 12.32 15.97 0.96
CA GLY A 180 12.40 16.43 2.34
C GLY A 180 13.33 15.58 3.21
N GLU A 181 13.26 15.77 4.53
CA GLU A 181 14.09 15.03 5.48
C GLU A 181 13.48 13.65 5.77
N ALA A 182 14.24 12.58 5.48
CA ALA A 182 13.78 11.21 5.70
C ALA A 182 13.45 10.89 7.17
N SER A 183 14.10 11.56 8.13
CA SER A 183 13.83 11.40 9.56
C SER A 183 12.42 11.87 9.96
N ALA A 184 11.83 12.79 9.18
CA ALA A 184 10.48 13.31 9.39
C ALA A 184 9.40 12.39 8.80
N ILE A 185 9.78 11.42 7.94
CA ILE A 185 8.84 10.49 7.32
C ILE A 185 8.48 9.40 8.33
N GLN A 186 7.18 9.21 8.53
CA GLN A 186 6.61 8.10 9.27
C GLN A 186 6.22 6.98 8.31
N VAL A 187 6.50 5.74 8.70
CA VAL A 187 6.15 4.54 7.94
C VAL A 187 5.23 3.62 8.72
N TRP A 188 4.25 3.09 8.02
CA TRP A 188 3.37 2.04 8.52
C TRP A 188 3.32 0.88 7.52
N PHE A 189 3.52 -0.33 8.01
CA PHE A 189 3.39 -1.55 7.22
C PHE A 189 1.97 -2.11 7.34
N GLY A 190 1.33 -2.35 6.20
CA GLY A 190 0.12 -3.16 6.16
C GLY A 190 0.43 -4.67 6.16
N PRO A 191 -0.61 -5.53 6.10
CA PRO A 191 -0.45 -6.97 6.11
C PRO A 191 0.28 -7.51 4.87
N ALA A 192 1.26 -8.38 5.11
CA ALA A 192 2.03 -9.12 4.11
C ALA A 192 2.17 -10.59 4.53
N ILE A 193 2.78 -11.41 3.67
CA ILE A 193 3.18 -12.77 4.05
C ILE A 193 4.31 -12.72 5.08
N GLY A 194 4.10 -13.39 6.21
CA GLY A 194 5.07 -13.41 7.31
C GLY A 194 6.21 -14.43 7.08
N PRO A 195 7.30 -14.33 7.87
CA PRO A 195 8.43 -15.25 7.79
C PRO A 195 8.07 -16.70 8.10
N CYS A 196 6.92 -16.95 8.73
CA CYS A 196 6.42 -18.30 8.94
C CYS A 196 5.97 -19.01 7.64
N HIS A 197 5.69 -18.28 6.56
CA HIS A 197 5.17 -18.85 5.30
C HIS A 197 5.86 -18.34 4.03
N PHE A 198 6.73 -17.33 4.14
CA PHE A 198 7.42 -16.78 2.97
C PHE A 198 8.69 -17.56 2.61
N GLU A 199 8.52 -18.78 2.14
CA GLU A 199 9.63 -19.58 1.61
C GLU A 199 10.07 -19.07 0.23
N VAL A 200 11.37 -18.85 0.07
CA VAL A 200 12.04 -18.38 -1.15
C VAL A 200 13.32 -19.19 -1.43
N GLY A 201 13.84 -19.13 -2.65
CA GLY A 201 15.14 -19.71 -2.96
C GLY A 201 16.31 -18.79 -2.64
N ALA A 202 17.53 -19.33 -2.78
CA ALA A 202 18.77 -18.60 -2.54
C ALA A 202 18.91 -17.36 -3.45
N GLU A 203 18.29 -17.36 -4.62
CA GLU A 203 18.28 -16.23 -5.55
C GLU A 203 17.73 -14.96 -4.92
N VAL A 204 16.68 -15.07 -4.10
CA VAL A 204 16.07 -13.91 -3.43
C VAL A 204 17.03 -13.36 -2.39
N ARG A 205 17.57 -14.21 -1.51
CA ARG A 205 18.57 -13.81 -0.52
C ARG A 205 19.80 -13.16 -1.16
N ASN A 206 20.28 -13.72 -2.26
CA ASN A 206 21.46 -13.22 -2.97
C ASN A 206 21.21 -11.82 -3.55
N GLN A 207 20.03 -11.56 -4.11
CA GLN A 207 19.69 -10.21 -4.60
C GLN A 207 19.68 -9.18 -3.48
N PHE A 208 19.08 -9.47 -2.34
CA PHE A 208 19.14 -8.57 -1.18
C PHE A 208 20.57 -8.36 -0.68
N SER A 209 21.37 -9.43 -0.65
CA SER A 209 22.79 -9.35 -0.22
C SER A 209 23.62 -8.49 -1.16
N ALA A 210 23.38 -8.59 -2.48
CA ALA A 210 24.06 -7.78 -3.49
C ALA A 210 23.70 -6.28 -3.41
N ALA A 211 22.50 -5.95 -2.90
CA ALA A 211 22.07 -4.57 -2.66
C ALA A 211 22.60 -3.98 -1.34
N SER A 212 23.37 -4.74 -0.55
CA SER A 212 23.92 -4.26 0.72
C SER A 212 25.09 -3.31 0.52
N GLU A 213 25.03 -2.13 1.15
CA GLU A 213 26.08 -1.10 1.07
C GLU A 213 27.10 -1.19 2.22
N SER A 214 26.85 -2.03 3.23
CA SER A 214 27.73 -2.18 4.41
C SER A 214 27.76 -3.61 4.95
N ALA A 215 28.77 -3.92 5.77
CA ALA A 215 28.85 -5.22 6.47
C ALA A 215 27.74 -5.40 7.51
N GLU A 216 27.31 -4.30 8.15
CA GLU A 216 26.22 -4.30 9.12
C GLU A 216 24.89 -4.62 8.43
N SER A 217 24.57 -3.93 7.32
CA SER A 217 23.37 -4.21 6.54
C SER A 217 23.37 -5.63 5.97
N LEU A 218 24.52 -6.15 5.53
CA LEU A 218 24.64 -7.53 5.02
C LEU A 218 24.33 -8.55 6.12
N THR A 219 24.85 -8.32 7.31
CA THR A 219 24.58 -9.16 8.48
C THR A 219 23.10 -9.14 8.85
N ALA A 220 22.48 -7.96 8.87
CA ALA A 220 21.06 -7.81 9.13
C ALA A 220 20.20 -8.49 8.05
N ILE A 221 20.57 -8.35 6.77
CA ILE A 221 19.90 -9.02 5.65
C ILE A 221 19.96 -10.53 5.83
N HIS A 222 21.13 -11.10 6.11
CA HIS A 222 21.27 -12.53 6.36
C HIS A 222 20.41 -13.00 7.55
N ALA A 223 20.30 -12.21 8.62
CA ALA A 223 19.45 -12.53 9.76
C ALA A 223 17.95 -12.52 9.41
N ALA A 224 17.53 -11.79 8.37
CA ALA A 224 16.15 -11.80 7.85
C ALA A 224 15.82 -13.04 7.00
N PHE A 225 16.77 -13.95 6.79
CA PHE A 225 16.56 -15.24 6.13
C PHE A 225 16.94 -16.39 7.05
N THR A 226 15.96 -17.17 7.51
CA THR A 226 16.22 -18.40 8.27
C THR A 226 16.20 -19.62 7.34
N PRO A 227 16.94 -20.70 7.63
CA PRO A 227 16.86 -21.92 6.85
C PRO A 227 15.43 -22.47 6.81
N SER A 228 14.94 -22.85 5.63
CA SER A 228 13.69 -23.61 5.53
C SER A 228 13.93 -25.10 5.82
N LYS A 229 12.84 -25.84 6.07
CA LYS A 229 12.81 -27.31 6.04
C LYS A 229 13.24 -27.89 4.68
N ASN A 230 13.07 -27.13 3.60
CA ASN A 230 13.46 -27.53 2.25
C ASN A 230 14.90 -27.12 1.97
N ALA A 231 15.76 -28.08 1.60
CA ALA A 231 17.17 -27.84 1.35
C ALA A 231 17.39 -26.75 0.27
N GLY A 232 18.27 -25.80 0.54
CA GLY A 232 18.57 -24.68 -0.37
C GLY A 232 17.49 -23.58 -0.42
N LYS A 233 16.45 -23.66 0.42
CA LYS A 233 15.42 -22.63 0.57
C LYS A 233 15.55 -21.90 1.91
N PHE A 234 14.98 -20.71 1.95
CA PHE A 234 14.98 -19.83 3.12
C PHE A 234 13.56 -19.35 3.43
N MET A 235 13.28 -19.13 4.70
CA MET A 235 12.13 -18.37 5.15
C MET A 235 12.54 -16.90 5.27
N ALA A 236 11.95 -16.04 4.46
CA ALA A 236 12.28 -14.63 4.38
C ALA A 236 11.34 -13.76 5.25
N ASP A 237 11.90 -12.84 6.02
CA ASP A 237 11.13 -11.82 6.72
C ASP A 237 11.08 -10.53 5.89
N ILE A 238 9.98 -10.35 5.14
CA ILE A 238 9.80 -9.18 4.27
C ILE A 238 9.70 -7.87 5.06
N TYR A 239 9.19 -7.91 6.31
CA TYR A 239 9.13 -6.74 7.17
C TYR A 239 10.53 -6.36 7.64
N ALA A 240 11.34 -7.33 8.09
CA ALA A 240 12.72 -7.08 8.49
C ALA A 240 13.56 -6.53 7.32
N LEU A 241 13.41 -7.08 6.12
CA LEU A 241 14.06 -6.57 4.91
C LEU A 241 13.67 -5.13 4.61
N ALA A 242 12.38 -4.78 4.70
CA ALA A 242 11.92 -3.41 4.53
C ALA A 242 12.46 -2.46 5.62
N VAL A 243 12.52 -2.90 6.89
CA VAL A 243 13.10 -2.12 7.99
C VAL A 243 14.57 -1.79 7.73
N ILE A 244 15.35 -2.77 7.26
CA ILE A 244 16.77 -2.55 6.94
C ILE A 244 16.91 -1.44 5.89
N ARG A 245 16.15 -1.54 4.79
CA ARG A 245 16.15 -0.58 3.68
C ARG A 245 15.70 0.83 4.10
N LEU A 246 14.68 0.93 4.93
CA LEU A 246 14.18 2.24 5.40
C LEU A 246 15.15 2.89 6.39
N LYS A 247 15.79 2.10 7.27
CA LYS A 247 16.75 2.63 8.24
C LYS A 247 18.02 3.16 7.57
N THR A 248 18.49 2.56 6.48
CA THR A 248 19.64 3.09 5.72
C THR A 248 19.31 4.45 5.08
N LEU A 249 18.04 4.71 4.76
CA LEU A 249 17.56 6.02 4.29
C LEU A 249 17.43 7.06 5.41
N GLY A 250 17.63 6.68 6.68
CA GLY A 250 17.48 7.57 7.83
C GLY A 250 16.07 7.63 8.42
N ILE A 251 15.12 6.83 7.93
CA ILE A 251 13.77 6.73 8.51
C ILE A 251 13.85 6.05 9.89
N ARG A 252 13.22 6.68 10.89
CA ARG A 252 13.26 6.23 12.29
C ARG A 252 11.91 5.76 12.80
N ALA A 253 10.83 6.41 12.36
CA ALA A 253 9.47 6.09 12.79
C ALA A 253 8.87 5.02 11.88
N ILE A 254 9.01 3.76 12.26
CA ILE A 254 8.46 2.60 11.52
C ILE A 254 7.54 1.83 12.47
N SER A 255 6.32 1.58 12.03
CA SER A 255 5.28 0.88 12.79
C SER A 255 4.56 -0.16 11.91
N GLY A 256 3.72 -0.97 12.54
CA GLY A 256 3.12 -2.14 11.89
C GLY A 256 4.07 -3.35 11.94
N ALA A 257 3.95 -4.23 10.95
CA ALA A 257 4.55 -5.57 10.91
C ALA A 257 3.89 -6.61 11.84
N GLY A 258 4.26 -7.88 11.63
CA GLY A 258 3.86 -9.00 12.48
C GLY A 258 2.58 -9.71 12.05
N LEU A 259 1.82 -9.17 11.10
CA LEU A 259 0.68 -9.86 10.49
C LEU A 259 1.16 -10.83 9.40
N CYS A 260 0.41 -11.90 9.17
CA CYS A 260 0.67 -12.86 8.10
C CYS A 260 -0.60 -13.13 7.29
N THR A 261 -0.63 -12.65 6.04
CA THR A 261 -1.74 -12.86 5.09
C THR A 261 -2.05 -14.34 4.88
N PHE A 262 -1.03 -15.19 4.93
CA PHE A 262 -1.18 -16.64 4.81
C PHE A 262 -1.87 -17.26 6.04
N CYS A 263 -1.53 -16.82 7.26
CA CYS A 263 -2.03 -17.42 8.51
C CYS A 263 -3.50 -17.11 8.80
N GLU A 264 -4.02 -15.99 8.29
CA GLU A 264 -5.34 -15.49 8.68
C GLU A 264 -6.30 -15.47 7.47
N PRO A 265 -6.73 -16.65 6.98
CA PRO A 265 -7.52 -16.78 5.76
C PRO A 265 -8.90 -16.11 5.83
N GLU A 266 -9.42 -15.90 7.03
CA GLU A 266 -10.68 -15.18 7.30
C GLU A 266 -10.55 -13.67 7.08
N ARG A 267 -9.34 -13.12 7.24
CA ARG A 267 -9.08 -11.67 7.16
C ARG A 267 -8.45 -11.27 5.83
N PHE A 268 -7.62 -12.13 5.25
CA PHE A 268 -6.75 -11.77 4.13
C PHE A 268 -6.80 -12.77 2.97
N TYR A 269 -6.70 -12.25 1.75
CA TYR A 269 -6.26 -13.06 0.61
C TYR A 269 -4.76 -13.33 0.70
N SER A 270 -4.34 -14.47 0.15
CA SER A 270 -2.93 -14.87 0.05
C SER A 270 -2.75 -15.66 -1.24
N PHE A 271 -1.96 -15.12 -2.17
CA PHE A 271 -1.64 -15.77 -3.43
C PHE A 271 -0.83 -17.05 -3.22
N ARG A 272 0.03 -17.08 -2.20
CA ARG A 272 0.81 -18.25 -1.79
C ARG A 272 -0.08 -19.37 -1.29
N ARG A 273 -1.18 -19.06 -0.61
CA ARG A 273 -2.16 -20.05 -0.14
C ARG A 273 -3.05 -20.53 -1.27
N GLU A 274 -3.48 -19.61 -2.12
CA GLU A 274 -4.43 -19.85 -3.21
C GLU A 274 -4.07 -18.95 -4.40
N ALA A 275 -3.60 -19.55 -5.50
CA ALA A 275 -3.11 -18.78 -6.64
C ALA A 275 -4.23 -17.95 -7.31
N GLU A 276 -5.44 -18.52 -7.37
CA GLU A 276 -6.64 -17.83 -7.85
C GLU A 276 -7.32 -17.08 -6.70
N SER A 277 -6.69 -16.01 -6.19
CA SER A 277 -7.25 -15.21 -5.09
C SER A 277 -7.61 -13.78 -5.50
N GLY A 278 -8.50 -13.16 -4.72
CA GLY A 278 -8.72 -11.72 -4.75
C GLY A 278 -7.50 -10.91 -4.27
N ARG A 279 -7.63 -9.59 -4.26
CA ARG A 279 -6.65 -8.65 -3.68
C ARG A 279 -7.31 -7.76 -2.65
N LEU A 280 -6.59 -7.52 -1.57
CA LEU A 280 -6.88 -6.48 -0.60
C LEU A 280 -6.50 -5.12 -1.19
N LEU A 281 -7.20 -4.07 -0.77
CA LEU A 281 -6.90 -2.69 -1.12
C LEU A 281 -6.21 -2.01 0.07
N SER A 282 -5.01 -1.50 -0.17
CA SER A 282 -4.34 -0.51 0.65
C SER A 282 -4.64 0.88 0.09
N LEU A 283 -5.08 1.81 0.93
CA LEU A 283 -5.38 3.18 0.50
C LEU A 283 -4.88 4.24 1.48
N ILE A 284 -4.36 5.34 0.95
CA ILE A 284 -3.95 6.53 1.72
C ILE A 284 -4.28 7.81 0.97
N PHE A 285 -4.72 8.83 1.70
CA PHE A 285 -4.89 10.20 1.19
C PHE A 285 -4.89 11.24 2.30
N ILE A 286 -4.62 12.48 1.90
CA ILE A 286 -4.78 13.67 2.74
C ILE A 286 -6.25 14.10 2.65
N LYS A 287 -6.94 14.23 3.79
CA LYS A 287 -8.38 14.50 3.89
C LYS A 287 -8.79 15.85 3.28
#